data_AF-A0A351C7G0-F1
#
_entry.id   AF-A0A351C7G0-F1
#
_cell.length_a   1.000
_cell.length_b   1.000
_cell.length_c   1.000
_cell.angle_alpha   90.00
_cell.angle_beta   90.00
_cell.angle_gamma   90.00
#
_symmetry.space_group_name_H-M   'P 1'
#
loop_
_entity.id
_entity.type
_entity.pdbx_description
1 polymer ?
#
loop_
_entity_poly.entity_id
_entity_poly.type
_entity_poly.pdbx_seq_one_letter_code
_entity_poly.pdbx_strand_id
1 'polypeptide(L)'
;MDNPDMNNVVLHEFELPRKEARPRRMEISSDGRIWYGDHRTGFLGVFDPKDASFTEWQLPSAAKARVYGMAIDNTDTIWLVETGVQPNRFVAFDTKTERFIQQADVPSGGSTIRHMYYHEDTGEIWFGTDSNYIGRALIQPRTGS
;
A
#
# COMPACT_ATOMS: atom_id res chain seq x y z
N MET A 1 30.83 1.25 -23.99
CA MET A 1 29.80 1.37 -22.95
C MET A 1 29.78 0.02 -22.28
N ASP A 2 30.38 -0.06 -21.10
CA ASP A 2 30.51 -1.33 -20.38
C ASP A 2 29.14 -1.76 -19.86
N ASN A 3 28.79 -3.01 -20.14
CA ASN A 3 27.61 -3.67 -19.62
C ASN A 3 27.80 -3.84 -18.10
N PRO A 4 26.90 -3.35 -17.23
CA PRO A 4 27.06 -3.55 -15.79
C PRO A 4 27.11 -5.06 -15.49
N ASP A 5 28.13 -5.48 -14.76
CA ASP A 5 28.31 -6.87 -14.34
C ASP A 5 27.08 -7.31 -13.52
N MET A 6 26.18 -8.06 -14.15
CA MET A 6 24.91 -8.54 -13.56
C MET A 6 25.13 -9.60 -12.46
N ASN A 7 26.37 -9.96 -12.14
CA ASN A 7 26.73 -11.02 -11.21
C ASN A 7 26.78 -10.58 -9.73
N ASN A 8 26.47 -9.32 -9.41
CA ASN A 8 26.53 -8.79 -8.04
C ASN A 8 25.18 -8.74 -7.30
N VAL A 9 24.11 -9.34 -7.84
CA VAL A 9 22.81 -9.38 -7.18
C VAL A 9 22.63 -10.70 -6.42
N VAL A 10 22.47 -10.61 -5.10
CA VAL A 10 22.11 -11.74 -4.25
C VAL A 10 20.62 -11.61 -3.87
N LEU A 11 19.81 -12.59 -4.24
CA LEU A 11 18.38 -12.62 -3.94
C LEU A 11 18.11 -13.37 -2.64
N HIS A 12 17.32 -12.78 -1.75
CA HIS A 12 16.82 -13.42 -0.53
C HIS A 12 15.31 -13.27 -0.49
N GLU A 13 14.61 -14.35 -0.15
CA GLU A 13 13.15 -14.38 -0.05
C GLU A 13 12.73 -14.75 1.38
N PHE A 14 11.63 -14.15 1.84
CA PHE A 14 11.03 -14.45 3.13
C PHE A 14 9.63 -15.00 2.91
N GLU A 15 9.36 -16.20 3.42
CA GLU A 15 8.02 -16.80 3.33
C GLU A 15 7.07 -16.07 4.29
N LEU A 16 5.92 -15.63 3.76
CA LEU A 16 4.89 -15.02 4.59
C LEU A 16 4.21 -16.06 5.50
N PRO A 17 3.72 -15.68 6.70
CA PRO A 17 3.10 -16.61 7.64
C PRO A 17 1.83 -17.29 7.09
N ARG A 18 1.14 -16.65 6.14
CA ARG A 18 -0.09 -17.18 5.51
C ARG A 18 0.18 -17.65 4.08
N LYS A 19 0.19 -18.97 3.87
CA LYS A 19 0.48 -19.62 2.57
C LYS A 19 -0.41 -19.19 1.40
N GLU A 20 -1.63 -18.75 1.70
CA GLU A 20 -2.60 -18.31 0.68
C GLU A 20 -2.36 -16.87 0.22
N ALA A 21 -1.54 -16.10 0.95
CA ALA A 21 -1.26 -14.70 0.67
C ALA A 21 -0.57 -14.51 -0.69
N ARG A 22 -0.94 -13.43 -1.38
CA ARG A 22 -0.34 -13.03 -2.66
C ARG A 22 -0.01 -11.54 -2.58
N PRO A 23 1.11 -11.17 -1.95
CA PRO A 23 1.52 -9.77 -1.87
C PRO A 23 1.75 -9.23 -3.29
N ARG A 24 1.26 -8.02 -3.59
CA ARG A 24 1.43 -7.40 -4.92
C ARG A 24 2.08 -6.02 -4.90
N ARG A 25 1.98 -5.32 -3.78
CA ARG A 25 2.60 -4.00 -3.56
C ARG A 25 3.23 -3.97 -2.19
N MET A 26 4.21 -3.11 -2.07
CA MET A 26 4.93 -2.88 -0.84
C MET A 26 5.35 -1.43 -0.74
N GLU A 27 5.51 -0.98 0.50
CA GLU A 27 6.07 0.32 0.87
C GLU A 27 7.07 0.11 2.00
N ILE A 28 7.96 1.08 2.19
CA ILE A 28 8.95 1.06 3.27
C ILE A 28 8.70 2.28 4.15
N SER A 29 8.41 2.06 5.43
CA SER A 29 8.29 3.17 6.39
C SER A 29 9.66 3.68 6.83
N SER A 30 9.69 4.90 7.36
CA SER A 30 10.91 5.59 7.79
C SER A 30 11.74 4.83 8.84
N ASP A 31 11.10 3.90 9.58
CA ASP A 31 11.73 3.00 10.55
C ASP A 31 12.37 1.74 9.94
N GLY A 32 12.25 1.57 8.62
CA GLY A 32 12.79 0.45 7.84
C GLY A 32 11.87 -0.78 7.77
N ARG A 33 10.66 -0.72 8.34
CA ARG A 33 9.69 -1.82 8.22
C ARG A 33 9.08 -1.88 6.82
N ILE A 34 8.83 -3.10 6.36
CA ILE A 34 8.36 -3.38 4.99
C ILE A 34 6.89 -3.71 5.03
N TRP A 35 6.05 -2.80 4.55
CA TRP A 35 4.60 -2.97 4.48
C TRP A 35 4.22 -3.63 3.17
N TYR A 36 3.26 -4.55 3.17
CA TYR A 36 2.79 -5.23 1.97
C TYR A 36 1.27 -5.41 1.95
N GLY A 37 0.72 -5.36 0.75
CA GLY A 37 -0.70 -5.58 0.50
C GLY A 37 -0.96 -6.98 -0.07
N ASP A 38 -1.66 -7.84 0.66
CA ASP A 38 -2.09 -9.14 0.20
C ASP A 38 -3.36 -9.03 -0.67
N HIS A 39 -3.15 -9.12 -1.98
CA HIS A 39 -4.22 -9.06 -2.96
C HIS A 39 -5.23 -10.22 -2.83
N ARG A 40 -4.80 -11.42 -2.43
CA ARG A 40 -5.68 -12.59 -2.51
C ARG A 40 -6.63 -12.69 -1.33
N THR A 41 -6.17 -12.37 -0.13
CA THR A 41 -6.98 -12.55 1.07
C THR A 41 -7.26 -11.24 1.83
N GLY A 42 -6.74 -10.11 1.34
CA GLY A 42 -7.12 -8.78 1.78
C GLY A 42 -6.57 -8.37 3.15
N PHE A 43 -5.28 -8.60 3.36
CA PHE A 43 -4.58 -8.13 4.55
C PHE A 43 -3.55 -7.07 4.17
N LEU A 44 -3.36 -6.12 5.08
CA LEU A 44 -2.13 -5.34 5.15
C LEU A 44 -1.20 -6.06 6.12
N GLY A 45 0.01 -6.37 5.69
CA GLY A 45 1.04 -6.93 6.56
C GLY A 45 2.25 -6.03 6.66
N VAL A 46 3.04 -6.25 7.70
CA VAL A 46 4.35 -5.64 7.88
C VAL A 46 5.37 -6.72 8.21
N PHE A 47 6.54 -6.61 7.60
CA PHE A 47 7.72 -7.39 7.90
C PHE A 47 8.77 -6.49 8.54
N ASP A 48 9.34 -6.89 9.68
CA ASP A 48 10.49 -6.22 10.28
C ASP A 48 11.79 -6.98 9.93
N PRO A 49 12.68 -6.40 9.10
CA PRO A 49 13.93 -7.06 8.73
C PRO A 49 14.91 -7.27 9.89
N LYS A 50 14.73 -6.59 11.04
CA LYS A 50 15.66 -6.69 12.18
C LYS A 50 15.55 -8.01 12.91
N ASP A 51 14.34 -8.56 13.00
CA ASP A 51 14.05 -9.81 13.73
C ASP A 51 13.29 -10.84 12.88
N ALA A 52 13.05 -10.54 11.60
CA ALA A 52 12.30 -11.34 10.65
C ALA A 52 10.86 -11.65 11.09
N SER A 53 10.24 -10.76 11.86
CA SER A 53 8.87 -10.91 12.34
C SER A 53 7.83 -10.36 11.36
N PHE A 54 6.60 -10.86 11.47
CA PHE A 54 5.45 -10.44 10.68
C PHE A 54 4.29 -10.08 11.58
N THR A 55 3.57 -9.01 11.24
CA THR A 55 2.26 -8.67 11.82
C THR A 55 1.29 -8.31 10.70
N GLU A 56 0.02 -8.70 10.82
CA GLU A 56 -0.97 -8.51 9.76
C GLU A 56 -2.33 -8.04 10.31
N TRP A 57 -3.00 -7.19 9.52
CA TRP A 57 -4.32 -6.64 9.81
C TRP A 57 -5.26 -6.89 8.62
N GLN A 58 -6.44 -7.44 8.90
CA GLN A 58 -7.47 -7.64 7.88
C GLN A 58 -7.98 -6.27 7.40
N LEU A 59 -7.98 -6.05 6.08
CA LEU A 59 -8.54 -4.85 5.47
C LEU A 59 -10.07 -4.78 5.65
N PRO A 60 -10.66 -3.58 5.62
CA PRO A 60 -12.11 -3.36 5.78
C PRO A 60 -13.00 -4.25 4.90
N SER A 61 -12.63 -4.47 3.64
CA SER A 61 -13.39 -5.33 2.70
C SER A 61 -12.98 -6.80 2.74
N ALA A 62 -12.12 -7.19 3.70
CA ALA A 62 -11.61 -8.54 3.89
C ALA A 62 -11.10 -9.17 2.58
N ALA A 63 -11.40 -10.45 2.31
CA ALA A 63 -10.99 -11.14 1.08
C ALA A 63 -11.50 -10.46 -0.22
N LYS A 64 -12.50 -9.59 -0.14
CA LYS A 64 -12.98 -8.80 -1.29
C LYS A 64 -12.14 -7.55 -1.55
N ALA A 65 -11.23 -7.17 -0.65
CA ALA A 65 -10.41 -5.96 -0.80
C ALA A 65 -9.59 -5.96 -2.09
N ARG A 66 -8.96 -7.10 -2.43
CA ARG A 66 -8.14 -7.26 -3.65
C ARG A 66 -7.12 -6.14 -3.85
N VAL A 67 -6.44 -5.76 -2.77
CA VAL A 67 -5.56 -4.58 -2.73
C VAL A 67 -4.50 -4.65 -3.83
N TYR A 68 -4.28 -3.53 -4.53
CA TYR A 68 -3.33 -3.48 -5.66
C TYR A 68 -2.65 -2.12 -5.85
N GLY A 69 -3.23 -1.03 -5.36
CA GLY A 69 -2.53 0.26 -5.24
C GLY A 69 -2.10 0.48 -3.80
N MET A 70 -0.85 0.89 -3.59
CA MET A 70 -0.32 1.38 -2.32
C MET A 70 0.55 2.62 -2.55
N ALA A 71 0.62 3.47 -1.53
CA ALA A 71 1.59 4.55 -1.38
C ALA A 71 1.79 4.78 0.13
N ILE A 72 2.94 5.33 0.50
CA ILE A 72 3.19 5.84 1.84
C ILE A 72 3.40 7.36 1.77
N ASP A 73 2.84 8.10 2.72
CA ASP A 73 3.08 9.54 2.85
C ASP A 73 4.24 9.85 3.81
N ASN A 74 4.65 11.12 3.88
CA ASN A 74 5.75 11.58 4.74
C ASN A 74 5.47 11.50 6.25
N THR A 75 4.28 11.03 6.65
CA THR A 75 3.93 10.79 8.06
C THR A 75 4.01 9.32 8.46
N ASP A 76 4.45 8.47 7.52
CA ASP A 76 4.37 7.00 7.54
C ASP A 76 2.93 6.47 7.57
N THR A 77 1.96 7.18 6.98
CA THR A 77 0.62 6.60 6.78
C THR A 77 0.63 5.81 5.47
N ILE A 78 0.21 4.55 5.55
CA ILE A 78 0.02 3.69 4.38
C ILE A 78 -1.36 3.97 3.80
N TRP A 79 -1.39 4.31 2.53
CA TRP A 79 -2.60 4.48 1.73
C TRP A 79 -2.76 3.30 0.80
N LEU A 80 -3.92 2.63 0.83
CA LEU A 80 -4.23 1.46 0.02
C LEU A 80 -5.51 1.67 -0.77
N VAL A 81 -5.62 0.99 -1.91
CA VAL A 81 -6.89 0.89 -2.64
C VAL A 81 -7.41 -0.54 -2.63
N GLU A 82 -8.57 -0.71 -2.01
CA GLU A 82 -9.39 -1.91 -2.14
C GLU A 82 -10.13 -1.86 -3.48
N THR A 83 -9.63 -2.62 -4.46
CA THR A 83 -10.12 -2.58 -5.84
C THR A 83 -11.14 -3.67 -6.17
N GLY A 84 -11.39 -4.58 -5.24
CA GLY A 84 -12.37 -5.65 -5.42
C GLY A 84 -13.80 -5.28 -5.02
N VAL A 85 -13.99 -4.05 -4.52
CA VAL A 85 -15.28 -3.45 -4.22
C VAL A 85 -15.50 -2.24 -5.14
N GLN A 86 -16.76 -1.92 -5.43
CA GLN A 86 -17.13 -0.80 -6.29
C GLN A 86 -18.11 0.14 -5.57
N PRO A 87 -17.87 1.47 -5.58
CA PRO A 87 -16.64 2.13 -6.05
C PRO A 87 -15.39 1.63 -5.29
N ASN A 88 -14.21 1.71 -5.94
CA ASN A 88 -12.95 1.40 -5.26
C ASN A 88 -12.86 2.21 -3.97
N ARG A 89 -12.34 1.58 -2.91
CA ARG A 89 -12.20 2.22 -1.61
C ARG A 89 -10.75 2.54 -1.31
N PHE A 90 -10.47 3.81 -1.08
CA PHE A 90 -9.22 4.32 -0.52
C PHE A 90 -9.23 4.08 0.99
N VAL A 91 -8.15 3.54 1.55
CA VAL A 91 -8.03 3.21 2.97
C VAL A 91 -6.69 3.72 3.50
N ALA A 92 -6.70 4.40 4.64
CA ALA A 92 -5.50 4.85 5.33
C ALA A 92 -5.23 4.01 6.58
N PHE A 93 -3.97 3.64 6.77
CA PHE A 93 -3.47 2.92 7.94
C PHE A 93 -2.30 3.69 8.55
N ASP A 94 -2.43 4.05 9.82
CA ASP A 94 -1.36 4.70 10.58
C ASP A 94 -0.40 3.64 11.13
N THR A 95 0.86 3.67 10.69
CA THR A 95 1.89 2.69 11.09
C THR A 95 2.41 2.88 12.51
N LYS A 96 2.17 4.03 13.13
CA LYS A 96 2.59 4.35 14.50
C LYS A 96 1.57 3.86 15.53
N THR A 97 0.28 4.00 15.20
CA THR A 97 -0.82 3.51 16.06
C THR A 97 -1.35 2.14 15.65
N GLU A 98 -0.93 1.63 14.50
CA GLU A 98 -1.31 0.35 13.90
C GLU A 98 -2.82 0.21 13.73
N ARG A 99 -3.44 1.27 13.19
CA ARG A 99 -4.90 1.37 13.02
C ARG A 99 -5.28 1.88 11.64
N PHE A 100 -6.39 1.35 11.13
CA PHE A 100 -7.13 2.00 10.05
C PHE A 100 -7.75 3.29 10.57
N ILE A 101 -7.48 4.41 9.90
CA ILE A 101 -7.84 5.75 10.39
C ILE A 101 -8.82 6.48 9.48
N GLN A 102 -8.88 6.12 8.19
CA GLN A 102 -9.72 6.81 7.22
C GLN A 102 -10.07 5.90 6.05
N GLN A 103 -11.23 6.14 5.46
CA GLN A 103 -11.68 5.52 4.22
C GLN A 103 -12.41 6.55 3.36
N ALA A 104 -12.30 6.42 2.04
CA ALA A 104 -13.02 7.24 1.08
C ALA A 104 -13.29 6.45 -0.20
N ASP A 105 -14.42 6.72 -0.86
CA ASP A 105 -14.74 6.11 -2.15
C ASP A 105 -14.07 6.91 -3.29
N VAL A 106 -13.55 6.21 -4.29
CA VAL A 106 -13.04 6.83 -5.52
C VAL A 106 -14.22 7.32 -6.37
N PRO A 107 -14.37 8.63 -6.65
CA PRO A 107 -15.59 9.16 -7.27
C PRO A 107 -15.91 8.58 -8.67
N SER A 108 -14.88 8.24 -9.44
CA SER A 108 -15.04 7.62 -10.76
C SER A 108 -15.30 6.11 -10.70
N GLY A 109 -15.43 5.53 -9.50
CA GLY A 109 -15.40 4.10 -9.25
C GLY A 109 -14.00 3.49 -9.32
N GLY A 110 -13.11 4.03 -10.16
CA GLY A 110 -11.70 3.64 -10.22
C GLY A 110 -11.39 2.30 -10.89
N SER A 111 -12.36 1.38 -11.03
CA SER A 111 -12.17 0.04 -11.61
C SER A 111 -10.98 -0.70 -10.99
N THR A 112 -9.79 -0.67 -11.59
CA THR A 112 -8.54 -1.08 -10.96
C THR A 112 -7.57 0.09 -10.81
N ILE A 113 -7.07 0.33 -9.60
CA ILE A 113 -5.92 1.21 -9.34
C ILE A 113 -4.71 0.32 -9.02
N ARG A 114 -3.66 0.43 -9.83
CA ARG A 114 -2.50 -0.49 -9.79
C ARG A 114 -1.23 0.14 -9.25
N HIS A 115 -1.13 1.46 -9.28
CA HIS A 115 0.03 2.20 -8.83
C HIS A 115 -0.45 3.55 -8.33
N MET A 116 0.20 4.03 -7.27
CA MET A 116 -0.04 5.33 -6.71
C MET A 116 1.32 5.98 -6.46
N TYR A 117 1.36 7.29 -6.52
CA TYR A 117 2.57 8.06 -6.30
C TYR A 117 2.28 9.19 -5.32
N TYR A 118 2.95 9.18 -4.17
CA TYR A 118 2.91 10.29 -3.25
C TYR A 118 3.91 11.36 -3.69
N HIS A 119 3.40 12.56 -3.96
CA HIS A 119 4.20 13.73 -4.28
C HIS A 119 4.39 14.58 -3.02
N GLU A 120 5.56 14.45 -2.40
CA GLU A 120 5.87 15.04 -1.10
C GLU A 120 5.70 16.57 -1.07
N ASP A 121 6.16 17.26 -2.12
CA ASP A 121 6.10 18.73 -2.20
C ASP A 121 4.67 19.29 -2.13
N THR A 122 3.67 18.53 -2.60
CA THR A 122 2.26 18.97 -2.59
C THR A 122 1.39 18.21 -1.59
N GLY A 123 1.89 17.15 -0.96
CA GLY A 123 1.09 16.30 -0.08
C GLY A 123 -0.05 15.58 -0.83
N GLU A 124 0.14 15.27 -2.11
CA GLU A 124 -0.88 14.64 -2.95
C GLU A 124 -0.50 13.19 -3.27
N ILE A 125 -1.49 12.30 -3.32
CA ILE A 125 -1.34 10.98 -3.93
C ILE A 125 -1.99 11.01 -5.31
N TRP A 126 -1.18 10.77 -6.34
CA TRP A 126 -1.60 10.67 -7.73
C TRP A 126 -1.73 9.21 -8.16
N PHE A 127 -2.77 8.88 -8.92
CA PHE A 127 -3.01 7.52 -9.37
C PHE A 127 -3.76 7.46 -10.70
N GLY A 128 -3.49 6.41 -11.48
CA GLY A 128 -4.27 6.09 -12.68
C GLY A 128 -5.40 5.10 -12.35
N THR A 129 -6.51 5.22 -13.05
CA THR A 129 -7.62 4.27 -12.95
C THR A 129 -7.81 3.50 -14.27
N ASP A 130 -8.18 2.22 -14.18
CA ASP A 130 -8.69 1.44 -15.33
C ASP A 130 -10.13 1.88 -15.70
N SER A 131 -10.44 3.17 -15.55
CA SER A 131 -11.74 3.78 -15.84
C SER A 131 -11.64 5.11 -16.60
N ASN A 132 -10.50 5.37 -17.26
CA ASN A 132 -10.21 6.58 -18.02
C ASN A 132 -10.10 7.87 -17.17
N TYR A 133 -9.55 7.76 -15.96
CA TYR A 133 -9.24 8.92 -15.11
C TYR A 133 -7.81 8.87 -14.58
N ILE A 134 -7.23 10.05 -14.42
CA ILE A 134 -6.15 10.31 -13.48
C ILE A 134 -6.81 10.90 -12.24
N GLY A 135 -6.60 10.26 -11.09
CA GLY A 135 -7.09 10.72 -9.80
C GLY A 135 -6.00 11.37 -8.97
N ARG A 136 -6.42 12.28 -8.08
CA ARG A 136 -5.59 12.74 -6.96
C ARG A 136 -6.36 12.64 -5.65
N ALA A 137 -5.66 12.30 -4.59
CA ALA A 137 -6.11 12.45 -3.22
C ALA A 137 -5.24 13.51 -2.53
N LEU A 138 -5.88 14.54 -1.96
CA LEU A 138 -5.21 15.53 -1.14
C LEU A 138 -5.07 14.98 0.27
N ILE A 139 -3.84 14.78 0.74
CA ILE A 139 -3.59 14.35 2.10
C ILE A 139 -3.58 15.59 2.97
N GLN A 140 -4.68 15.83 3.69
CA GLN A 140 -4.74 16.97 4.60
C GLN A 140 -3.78 16.70 5.77
N PRO A 141 -2.93 17.67 6.16
CA PRO A 141 -2.16 17.57 7.38
C PRO A 141 -3.12 17.28 8.54
N ARG A 142 -2.78 16.31 9.39
CA ARG A 142 -3.51 16.11 10.64
C ARG A 142 -3.42 17.41 11.43
N THR A 143 -4.51 18.17 11.47
CA THR A 143 -4.63 19.28 12.41
C THR A 143 -4.56 18.68 13.80
N GLY A 144 -3.47 18.94 14.51
CA GLY A 144 -3.23 18.38 15.83
C GLY A 144 -4.41 18.67 16.78
N SER A 145 -4.80 17.65 17.54
CA SER A 145 -5.53 17.80 18.79
C SER A 145 -4.56 18.06 19.93
#